data_AF-A0A0L0J028-F1
#
_entry.id   AF-A0A0L0J028-F1
#
_cell.length_a   1.000
_cell.length_b   1.000
_cell.length_c   1.000
_cell.angle_alpha   90.00
_cell.angle_beta   90.00
_cell.angle_gamma   90.00
#
_symmetry.space_group_name_H-M   'P 1'
#
loop_
_entity.id
_entity.type
_entity.pdbx_description
1 polymer ?
#
loop_
_entity_poly.entity_id
_entity_poly.type
_entity_poly.pdbx_seq_one_letter_code
_entity_poly.pdbx_strand_id
1 'polypeptide(L)'
;MSETDIHDLRRNMVGICRRMNSSGINQGTAGNLSVRTGGGFLITPSSLPYDLMTPDDLVEMDFDGTYAGRRPSSEWRFHRDILKNRPDINVVLHCHSMYATTLACHHKTIPAFHYMVGVAGGTTIRCAEYATFGTQELSDHALKALDGRLACLLGQHGQISLGQDLEQALWLAIEVETLSRMYVQVLTLGTPPVLSDDEMERVIGQMKRMSYGLGPEAEGSNDVARPRTQS
;
A
#
# COMPACT_ATOMS: atom_id res chain seq x y z
N MET A 1 12.80 -5.61 19.64
CA MET A 1 12.11 -6.86 19.25
C MET A 1 12.96 -8.02 19.72
N SER A 2 12.34 -9.07 20.24
CA SER A 2 13.05 -10.32 20.53
C SER A 2 13.40 -11.07 19.23
N GLU A 3 14.29 -12.06 19.33
CA GLU A 3 14.67 -12.93 18.21
C GLU A 3 13.47 -13.77 17.71
N THR A 4 12.57 -14.15 18.61
CA THR A 4 11.30 -14.82 18.25
C THR A 4 10.38 -13.87 17.46
N ASP A 5 10.30 -12.59 17.85
CA ASP A 5 9.44 -11.61 17.17
C ASP A 5 9.89 -11.33 15.72
N ILE A 6 11.19 -11.29 15.46
CA ILE A 6 11.70 -11.04 14.10
C ILE A 6 11.47 -12.23 13.17
N HIS A 7 11.62 -13.46 13.68
CA HIS A 7 11.34 -14.67 12.91
C HIS A 7 9.84 -14.79 12.58
N ASP A 8 8.96 -14.47 13.53
CA ASP A 8 7.52 -14.42 13.30
C ASP A 8 7.13 -13.35 12.28
N LEU A 9 7.72 -12.16 12.37
CA LEU A 9 7.52 -11.09 11.39
C LEU A 9 7.93 -11.52 9.99
N ARG A 10 9.12 -12.14 9.83
CA ARG A 10 9.60 -12.66 8.56
C ARG A 10 8.64 -13.67 7.94
N ARG A 11 8.09 -14.60 8.75
CA ARG A 11 7.06 -15.54 8.27
C ARG A 11 5.79 -14.82 7.80
N ASN A 12 5.31 -13.84 8.56
CA ASN A 12 4.11 -13.08 8.21
C ASN A 12 4.30 -12.28 6.92
N MET A 13 5.46 -11.64 6.73
CA MET A 13 5.82 -10.95 5.48
C MET A 13 5.75 -11.89 4.27
N VAL A 14 6.35 -13.08 4.36
CA VAL A 14 6.27 -14.10 3.29
C VAL A 14 4.81 -14.51 3.02
N GLY A 15 4.01 -14.64 4.08
CA GLY A 15 2.57 -14.88 3.98
C GLY A 15 1.82 -13.80 3.19
N ILE A 16 2.11 -12.52 3.45
CA ILE A 16 1.54 -11.40 2.71
C ILE A 16 1.97 -11.42 1.24
N CYS A 17 3.25 -11.64 0.96
CA CYS A 17 3.73 -11.73 -0.41
C CYS A 17 2.99 -12.82 -1.21
N ARG A 18 2.77 -14.00 -0.63
CA ARG A 18 1.95 -15.05 -1.26
C ARG A 18 0.49 -14.63 -1.43
N ARG A 19 -0.07 -13.88 -0.48
CA ARG A 19 -1.43 -13.32 -0.60
C ARG A 19 -1.55 -12.24 -1.67
N MET A 20 -0.49 -11.47 -1.95
CA MET A 20 -0.45 -10.56 -3.10
C MET A 20 -0.58 -11.33 -4.42
N ASN A 21 0.05 -12.51 -4.53
CA ASN A 21 -0.12 -13.38 -5.70
C ASN A 21 -1.55 -13.93 -5.77
N SER A 22 -2.06 -14.51 -4.68
CA SER A 22 -3.37 -15.15 -4.69
C SER A 22 -4.54 -14.17 -4.84
N SER A 23 -4.37 -12.90 -4.48
CA SER A 23 -5.36 -11.84 -4.72
C SER A 23 -5.33 -11.29 -6.15
N GLY A 24 -4.31 -11.65 -6.94
CA GLY A 24 -4.16 -11.22 -8.33
C GLY A 24 -3.56 -9.83 -8.51
N ILE A 25 -3.10 -9.16 -7.45
CA ILE A 25 -2.48 -7.82 -7.54
C ILE A 25 -0.99 -7.88 -7.90
N ASN A 26 -0.36 -9.04 -7.75
CA ASN A 26 1.04 -9.25 -8.12
C ASN A 26 1.20 -10.36 -9.17
N GLN A 27 2.13 -10.15 -10.10
CA GLN A 27 2.51 -11.13 -11.11
C GLN A 27 4.02 -11.35 -11.08
N GLY A 28 4.44 -12.61 -10.97
CA GLY A 28 5.85 -12.98 -10.92
C GLY A 28 6.59 -12.33 -9.75
N THR A 29 7.65 -11.59 -10.06
CA THR A 29 8.57 -10.99 -9.09
C THR A 29 8.56 -9.45 -9.12
N ALA A 30 7.46 -8.86 -9.61
CA ALA A 30 7.36 -7.40 -9.81
C ALA A 30 7.20 -6.66 -8.48
N GLY A 31 6.29 -7.12 -7.61
CA GLY A 31 6.01 -6.48 -6.34
C GLY A 31 7.15 -6.62 -5.34
N ASN A 32 7.06 -5.81 -4.29
CA ASN A 32 7.95 -5.87 -3.14
C ASN A 32 7.24 -5.33 -1.88
N LEU A 33 7.72 -5.77 -0.73
CA LEU A 33 7.13 -5.48 0.57
C LEU A 33 8.24 -5.17 1.56
N SER A 34 8.09 -4.09 2.33
CA SER A 34 8.97 -3.80 3.46
C SER A 34 8.20 -3.55 4.75
N VAL A 35 8.84 -3.89 5.87
CA VAL A 35 8.34 -3.57 7.22
C VAL A 35 9.43 -2.91 8.04
N ARG A 36 9.10 -1.79 8.69
CA ARG A 36 9.97 -1.12 9.65
C ARG A 36 10.34 -2.07 10.80
N THR A 37 11.61 -2.05 11.17
CA THR A 37 12.13 -2.72 12.36
C THR A 37 12.92 -1.72 13.21
N GLY A 38 13.51 -2.16 14.32
CA GLY A 38 14.13 -1.26 15.31
C GLY A 38 15.10 -0.21 14.74
N GLY A 39 16.14 -0.64 14.01
CA GLY A 39 17.17 0.25 13.43
C GLY A 39 16.99 0.60 11.96
N GLY A 40 16.04 -0.07 11.29
CA GLY A 40 15.95 -0.08 9.83
C GLY A 40 14.63 -0.69 9.35
N PHE A 41 14.72 -1.59 8.38
CA PHE A 41 13.56 -2.28 7.83
C PHE A 41 13.95 -3.63 7.21
N LEU A 42 13.00 -4.56 7.20
CA LEU A 42 13.05 -5.76 6.38
C LEU A 42 12.45 -5.46 5.01
N ILE A 43 13.00 -6.03 3.95
CA ILE A 43 12.45 -5.95 2.59
C ILE A 43 12.59 -7.27 1.84
N THR A 44 11.67 -7.52 0.91
CA THR A 44 11.79 -8.63 -0.04
C THR A 44 13.07 -8.55 -0.88
N PRO A 45 13.74 -9.68 -1.17
CA PRO A 45 14.92 -9.71 -2.02
C PRO A 45 14.56 -9.44 -3.49
N SER A 46 15.55 -9.08 -4.30
CA SER A 46 15.35 -8.89 -5.74
C SER A 46 15.08 -10.23 -6.46
N SER A 47 14.08 -10.24 -7.33
CA SER A 47 13.85 -11.28 -8.35
C SER A 47 13.64 -12.70 -7.82
N LEU A 48 13.17 -12.86 -6.57
CA LEU A 48 12.83 -14.17 -6.00
C LEU A 48 11.30 -14.39 -6.06
N PRO A 49 10.80 -15.44 -6.74
CA PRO A 49 9.37 -15.77 -6.72
C PRO A 49 8.86 -16.00 -5.31
N TYR A 50 7.72 -15.38 -4.96
CA TYR A 50 7.16 -15.45 -3.60
C TYR A 50 6.79 -16.87 -3.14
N ASP A 51 6.49 -17.77 -4.07
CA ASP A 51 6.20 -19.17 -3.74
C ASP A 51 7.45 -19.94 -3.28
N LEU A 52 8.63 -19.54 -3.76
CA LEU A 52 9.92 -20.11 -3.38
C LEU A 52 10.60 -19.36 -2.23
N MET A 53 10.12 -18.16 -1.90
CA MET A 53 10.70 -17.32 -0.86
C MET A 53 10.47 -17.91 0.53
N THR A 54 11.54 -17.96 1.31
CA THR A 54 11.55 -18.36 2.72
C THR A 54 11.75 -17.14 3.63
N PRO A 55 11.42 -17.24 4.94
CA PRO A 55 11.67 -16.16 5.89
C PRO A 55 13.12 -15.66 5.91
N ASP A 56 14.09 -16.55 5.70
CA ASP A 56 15.52 -16.24 5.73
C ASP A 56 15.99 -15.45 4.49
N ASP A 57 15.22 -15.48 3.40
CA ASP A 57 15.54 -14.74 2.18
C ASP A 57 15.23 -13.24 2.29
N LEU A 58 14.45 -12.81 3.30
CA LEU A 58 14.17 -11.40 3.57
C LEU A 58 15.45 -10.68 3.98
N VAL A 59 15.60 -9.46 3.46
CA VAL A 59 16.82 -8.66 3.57
C VAL A 59 16.64 -7.60 4.64
N GLU A 60 17.58 -7.52 5.57
CA GLU A 60 17.66 -6.45 6.56
C GLU A 60 18.43 -5.27 5.95
N MET A 61 17.85 -4.08 6.06
CA MET A 61 18.43 -2.83 5.59
C MET A 61 18.38 -1.75 6.66
N ASP A 62 19.44 -0.95 6.72
CA ASP A 62 19.49 0.25 7.55
C ASP A 62 19.02 1.49 6.78
N PHE A 63 18.63 2.55 7.49
CA PHE A 63 18.20 3.81 6.88
C PHE A 63 19.32 4.61 6.19
N ASP A 64 20.57 4.18 6.29
CA ASP A 64 21.67 4.72 5.50
C ASP A 64 21.83 4.01 4.14
N GLY A 65 21.09 2.91 3.91
CA GLY A 65 21.10 2.12 2.67
C GLY A 65 22.07 0.93 2.70
N THR A 66 22.72 0.64 3.81
CA THR A 66 23.47 -0.61 4.00
C THR A 66 22.51 -1.80 4.22
N TYR A 67 22.97 -3.02 3.89
CA TYR A 67 22.15 -4.23 4.00
C TYR A 67 23.00 -5.47 4.29
N ALA A 68 22.34 -6.52 4.80
CA ALA A 68 22.96 -7.83 5.05
C ALA A 68 22.19 -8.95 4.33
N GLY A 69 22.91 -10.01 3.93
CA GLY A 69 22.32 -11.18 3.27
C GLY A 69 22.18 -11.02 1.77
N ARG A 70 21.01 -11.36 1.22
CA ARG A 70 20.72 -11.28 -0.22
C ARG A 70 20.67 -9.83 -0.71
N ARG A 71 20.75 -9.67 -2.04
CA ARG A 71 20.46 -8.39 -2.69
C ARG A 71 18.99 -7.99 -2.44
N PRO A 72 18.71 -6.80 -1.87
CA PRO A 72 17.34 -6.33 -1.65
C PRO A 72 16.64 -6.03 -2.98
N SER A 73 15.31 -5.82 -2.95
CA SER A 73 14.56 -5.27 -4.08
C SER A 73 15.32 -4.08 -4.71
N SER A 74 15.29 -3.96 -6.05
CA SER A 74 15.85 -2.81 -6.75
C SER A 74 15.22 -1.48 -6.35
N GLU A 75 14.05 -1.52 -5.72
CA GLU A 75 13.21 -0.39 -5.40
C GLU A 75 13.26 0.04 -3.92
N TRP A 76 14.22 -0.50 -3.17
CA TRP A 76 14.40 -0.22 -1.74
C TRP A 76 14.44 1.28 -1.38
N ARG A 77 14.83 2.16 -2.32
CA ARG A 77 14.97 3.61 -2.07
C ARG A 77 13.66 4.26 -1.65
N PHE A 78 12.56 4.02 -2.36
CA PHE A 78 11.27 4.59 -1.95
C PHE A 78 10.74 3.95 -0.68
N HIS A 79 10.99 2.65 -0.44
CA HIS A 79 10.65 2.02 0.84
C HIS A 79 11.36 2.72 1.99
N ARG A 80 12.68 2.88 1.88
CA ARG A 80 13.51 3.59 2.86
C ARG A 80 12.99 5.00 3.09
N ASP A 81 12.82 5.78 2.03
CA ASP A 81 12.52 7.20 2.16
C ASP A 81 11.10 7.44 2.68
N ILE A 82 10.13 6.63 2.26
CA ILE A 82 8.77 6.65 2.82
C ILE A 82 8.83 6.34 4.31
N LEU A 83 9.45 5.22 4.71
CA LEU A 83 9.57 4.87 6.13
C LEU A 83 10.37 5.93 6.92
N LYS A 84 11.38 6.57 6.33
CA LYS A 84 12.13 7.61 7.03
C LYS A 84 11.30 8.89 7.26
N ASN A 85 10.47 9.28 6.30
CA ASN A 85 9.68 10.52 6.36
C ASN A 85 8.28 10.33 6.97
N ARG A 86 7.78 9.10 7.09
CA ARG A 86 6.46 8.76 7.64
C ARG A 86 6.61 7.85 8.86
N PRO A 87 6.92 8.40 10.04
CA PRO A 87 7.05 7.62 11.28
C PRO A 87 5.73 6.96 11.72
N ASP A 88 4.60 7.43 11.19
CA ASP A 88 3.27 6.86 11.38
C ASP A 88 3.00 5.59 10.55
N ILE A 89 3.91 5.24 9.62
CA ILE A 89 3.80 4.09 8.73
C ILE A 89 4.87 3.05 9.07
N ASN A 90 4.48 1.77 9.07
CA ASN A 90 5.40 0.66 9.30
C ASN A 90 5.55 -0.25 8.09
N VAL A 91 4.60 -0.25 7.15
CA VAL A 91 4.59 -1.17 6.01
C VAL A 91 4.45 -0.39 4.73
N VAL A 92 5.27 -0.73 3.74
CA VAL A 92 5.20 -0.23 2.37
C VAL A 92 5.06 -1.44 1.46
N LEU A 93 3.98 -1.48 0.69
CA LEU A 93 3.70 -2.52 -0.28
C LEU A 93 3.66 -1.90 -1.68
N HIS A 94 4.42 -2.47 -2.60
CA HIS A 94 4.43 -2.09 -4.01
C HIS A 94 4.04 -3.29 -4.87
N CYS A 95 3.24 -3.04 -5.91
CA CYS A 95 2.90 -4.03 -6.92
C CYS A 95 2.52 -3.38 -8.25
N HIS A 96 2.53 -4.17 -9.32
CA HIS A 96 2.12 -3.77 -10.66
C HIS A 96 0.73 -4.34 -10.97
N SER A 97 -0.27 -3.98 -10.15
CA SER A 97 -1.63 -4.48 -10.31
C SER A 97 -2.27 -3.94 -11.60
N MET A 98 -3.07 -4.76 -12.27
CA MET A 98 -3.43 -4.56 -13.69
C MET A 98 -4.10 -3.21 -13.97
N TYR A 99 -5.16 -2.87 -13.23
CA TYR A 99 -5.93 -1.67 -13.50
C TYR A 99 -5.27 -0.41 -12.93
N ALA A 100 -4.62 -0.51 -11.77
CA ALA A 100 -3.83 0.59 -11.22
C ALA A 100 -2.69 0.97 -12.19
N THR A 101 -1.97 -0.03 -12.71
CA THR A 101 -0.91 0.17 -13.71
C THR A 101 -1.48 0.73 -15.01
N THR A 102 -2.66 0.27 -15.46
CA THR A 102 -3.35 0.82 -16.65
C THR A 102 -3.56 2.33 -16.52
N LEU A 103 -4.07 2.80 -15.37
CA LEU A 103 -4.25 4.23 -15.11
C LEU A 103 -2.91 4.97 -15.00
N ALA A 104 -1.91 4.35 -14.37
CA ALA A 104 -0.59 4.91 -14.20
C ALA A 104 0.16 5.08 -15.52
N CYS A 105 -0.01 4.16 -16.49
CA CYS A 105 0.49 4.29 -17.86
C CYS A 105 -0.10 5.49 -18.61
N HIS A 106 -1.23 6.02 -18.16
CA HIS A 106 -1.86 7.24 -18.67
C HIS A 106 -1.69 8.45 -17.75
N HIS A 107 -0.85 8.35 -16.71
CA HIS A 107 -0.68 9.37 -15.66
C HIS A 107 -2.00 9.86 -15.05
N LYS A 108 -2.99 8.97 -14.91
CA LYS A 108 -4.31 9.36 -14.40
C LYS A 108 -4.38 9.28 -12.88
N THR A 109 -4.58 10.43 -12.25
CA THR A 109 -5.06 10.52 -10.87
C THR A 109 -6.49 9.99 -10.78
N ILE A 110 -6.79 9.19 -9.75
CA ILE A 110 -8.14 8.69 -9.46
C ILE A 110 -8.86 9.75 -8.62
N PRO A 111 -9.94 10.39 -9.12
CA PRO A 111 -10.73 11.36 -8.36
C PRO A 111 -11.67 10.65 -7.39
N ALA A 112 -12.35 11.39 -6.52
CA ALA A 112 -13.42 10.89 -5.64
C ALA A 112 -14.72 10.53 -6.41
N PHE A 113 -14.62 9.71 -7.46
CA PHE A 113 -15.77 9.16 -8.18
C PHE A 113 -16.57 8.17 -7.32
N HIS A 114 -15.94 7.66 -6.25
CA HIS A 114 -16.51 6.76 -5.26
C HIS A 114 -15.97 7.13 -3.87
N TYR A 115 -16.81 7.08 -2.83
CA TYR A 115 -16.45 7.51 -1.47
C TYR A 115 -15.25 6.74 -0.88
N MET A 116 -15.08 5.48 -1.29
CA MET A 116 -13.95 4.62 -0.88
C MET A 116 -12.58 5.17 -1.27
N VAL A 117 -12.46 6.14 -2.18
CA VAL A 117 -11.19 6.83 -2.44
C VAL A 117 -10.61 7.46 -1.15
N GLY A 118 -11.49 7.81 -0.20
CA GLY A 118 -11.11 8.35 1.12
C GLY A 118 -10.19 7.44 1.94
N VAL A 119 -10.21 6.13 1.71
CA VAL A 119 -9.36 5.16 2.43
C VAL A 119 -7.88 5.33 2.09
N ALA A 120 -7.55 5.97 0.96
CA ALA A 120 -6.19 6.39 0.62
C ALA A 120 -5.75 7.67 1.35
N GLY A 121 -6.52 8.15 2.33
CA GLY A 121 -6.19 9.28 3.20
C GLY A 121 -6.52 10.67 2.63
N GLY A 122 -7.26 10.76 1.53
CA GLY A 122 -7.65 12.03 0.93
C GLY A 122 -8.69 11.91 -0.17
N THR A 123 -8.88 12.98 -0.93
CA THR A 123 -9.93 13.06 -1.96
C THR A 123 -9.52 12.47 -3.32
N THR A 124 -8.29 11.98 -3.41
CA THR A 124 -7.67 11.49 -4.65
C THR A 124 -6.60 10.43 -4.37
N ILE A 125 -6.42 9.48 -5.30
CA ILE A 125 -5.21 8.65 -5.40
C ILE A 125 -4.36 9.24 -6.54
N ARG A 126 -3.28 9.91 -6.19
CA ARG A 126 -2.44 10.67 -7.13
C ARG A 126 -1.56 9.72 -7.94
N CYS A 127 -1.28 10.07 -9.19
CA CYS A 127 -0.21 9.44 -9.97
C CYS A 127 1.06 10.27 -9.91
N ALA A 128 2.15 9.68 -9.43
CA ALA A 128 3.48 10.27 -9.46
C ALA A 128 4.00 10.39 -10.90
N GLU A 129 4.91 11.33 -11.11
CA GLU A 129 5.65 11.48 -12.37
C GLU A 129 6.57 10.27 -12.59
N TYR A 130 6.80 9.92 -13.86
CA TYR A 130 7.70 8.83 -14.21
C TYR A 130 9.14 9.16 -13.85
N ALA A 131 9.85 8.17 -13.35
CA ALA A 131 11.31 8.13 -13.32
C ALA A 131 11.75 6.66 -13.39
N THR A 132 13.00 6.43 -13.77
CA THR A 132 13.50 5.05 -13.94
C THR A 132 13.45 4.30 -12.60
N PHE A 133 13.00 3.05 -12.61
CA PHE A 133 12.90 2.23 -11.39
C PHE A 133 14.22 2.16 -10.62
N GLY A 134 14.14 2.09 -9.30
CA GLY A 134 15.30 2.02 -8.42
C GLY A 134 16.15 3.30 -8.33
N THR A 135 15.74 4.41 -8.94
CA THR A 135 16.43 5.71 -8.81
C THR A 135 15.94 6.50 -7.58
N GLN A 136 16.73 7.50 -7.16
CA GLN A 136 16.30 8.45 -6.14
C GLN A 136 15.17 9.35 -6.64
N GLU A 137 15.20 9.73 -7.92
CA GLU A 137 14.16 10.57 -8.55
C GLU A 137 12.76 9.93 -8.45
N LEU A 138 12.64 8.62 -8.68
CA LEU A 138 11.37 7.90 -8.48
C LEU A 138 10.90 7.95 -7.02
N SER A 139 11.83 7.86 -6.07
CA SER A 139 11.54 7.97 -4.64
C SER A 139 10.97 9.34 -4.29
N ASP A 140 11.59 10.40 -4.81
CA ASP A 140 11.18 11.79 -4.57
C ASP A 140 9.78 12.07 -5.17
N HIS A 141 9.50 11.55 -6.37
CA HIS A 141 8.17 11.61 -6.98
C HIS A 141 7.11 10.84 -6.18
N ALA A 142 7.44 9.64 -5.69
CA ALA A 142 6.55 8.84 -4.87
C ALA A 142 6.19 9.55 -3.56
N LEU A 143 7.17 10.12 -2.85
CA LEU A 143 6.95 10.92 -1.64
C LEU A 143 6.01 12.10 -1.88
N LYS A 144 6.22 12.86 -2.96
CA LYS A 144 5.35 13.97 -3.33
C LYS A 144 3.91 13.52 -3.58
N ALA A 145 3.71 12.40 -4.28
CA ALA A 145 2.38 11.86 -4.52
C ALA A 145 1.71 11.38 -3.21
N LEU A 146 2.50 10.83 -2.27
CA LEU A 146 2.07 10.30 -0.98
C LEU A 146 1.87 11.36 0.12
N ASP A 147 2.16 12.64 -0.15
CA ASP A 147 1.95 13.70 0.83
C ASP A 147 0.47 13.80 1.27
N GLY A 148 0.20 13.56 2.55
CA GLY A 148 -1.16 13.44 3.08
C GLY A 148 -1.97 12.30 2.45
N ARG A 149 -1.33 11.22 2.00
CA ARG A 149 -1.98 10.03 1.42
C ARG A 149 -1.38 8.73 2.00
N LEU A 150 -2.11 7.64 1.81
CA LEU A 150 -1.72 6.27 2.13
C LEU A 150 -1.50 5.42 0.89
N ALA A 151 -1.88 5.89 -0.30
CA ALA A 151 -1.59 5.21 -1.55
C ALA A 151 -1.36 6.19 -2.70
N CYS A 152 -0.57 5.77 -3.68
CA CYS A 152 -0.36 6.48 -4.93
C CYS A 152 -0.12 5.50 -6.09
N LEU A 153 -0.28 6.00 -7.31
CA LEU A 153 0.18 5.35 -8.53
C LEU A 153 1.56 5.89 -8.90
N LEU A 154 2.34 5.11 -9.65
CA LEU A 154 3.64 5.48 -10.20
C LEU A 154 3.54 5.47 -11.73
N GLY A 155 3.77 6.62 -12.39
CA GLY A 155 3.65 6.77 -13.85
C GLY A 155 4.36 5.65 -14.60
N GLN A 156 3.67 5.02 -15.56
CA GLN A 156 4.14 3.85 -16.35
C GLN A 156 4.78 2.72 -15.52
N HIS A 157 4.30 2.48 -14.30
CA HIS A 157 4.98 1.56 -13.40
C HIS A 157 4.02 0.69 -12.56
N GLY A 158 3.29 1.26 -11.60
CA GLY A 158 2.49 0.46 -10.67
C GLY A 158 1.84 1.29 -9.57
N GLN A 159 1.67 0.70 -8.39
CA GLN A 159 1.11 1.38 -7.21
C GLN A 159 1.95 1.18 -5.96
N ILE A 160 1.83 2.11 -5.01
CA ILE A 160 2.35 1.99 -3.64
C ILE A 160 1.17 2.14 -2.68
N SER A 161 1.10 1.25 -1.69
CA SER A 161 0.14 1.31 -0.58
C SER A 161 0.87 1.20 0.77
N LEU A 162 0.44 2.02 1.73
CA LEU A 162 1.05 2.17 3.05
C LEU A 162 0.15 1.61 4.14
N GLY A 163 0.73 1.05 5.19
CA GLY A 163 -0.02 0.55 6.35
C GLY A 163 0.73 0.69 7.68
N GLN A 164 0.00 0.70 8.78
CA GLN A 164 0.58 0.58 10.12
C GLN A 164 0.95 -0.87 10.44
N ASP A 165 0.30 -1.81 9.75
CA ASP A 165 0.59 -3.24 9.80
C ASP A 165 0.48 -3.86 8.40
N LEU A 166 0.85 -5.13 8.33
CA LEU A 166 0.91 -5.95 7.13
C LEU A 166 -0.46 -6.14 6.45
N GLU A 167 -1.52 -6.30 7.24
CA GLU A 167 -2.88 -6.53 6.73
C GLU A 167 -3.46 -5.25 6.14
N GLN A 168 -3.25 -4.11 6.80
CA GLN A 168 -3.69 -2.80 6.32
C GLN A 168 -3.08 -2.47 4.96
N ALA A 169 -1.77 -2.68 4.80
CA ALA A 169 -1.08 -2.40 3.53
C ALA A 169 -1.60 -3.30 2.39
N LEU A 170 -1.82 -4.59 2.67
CA LEU A 170 -2.37 -5.53 1.69
C LEU A 170 -3.82 -5.19 1.32
N TRP A 171 -4.66 -4.91 2.32
CA TRP A 171 -6.05 -4.53 2.11
C TRP A 171 -6.15 -3.26 1.25
N LEU A 172 -5.36 -2.23 1.59
CA LEU A 172 -5.34 -0.98 0.83
C LEU A 172 -4.87 -1.20 -0.61
N ALA A 173 -3.85 -2.04 -0.85
CA ALA A 173 -3.38 -2.35 -2.20
C ALA A 173 -4.46 -3.03 -3.06
N ILE A 174 -5.23 -3.94 -2.46
CA ILE A 174 -6.38 -4.60 -3.11
C ILE A 174 -7.50 -3.59 -3.39
N GLU A 175 -7.77 -2.69 -2.45
CA GLU A 175 -8.80 -1.65 -2.61
C GLU A 175 -8.40 -0.64 -3.70
N VAL A 176 -7.13 -0.23 -3.78
CA VAL A 176 -6.61 0.63 -4.86
C VAL A 176 -6.79 -0.03 -6.22
N GLU A 177 -6.49 -1.33 -6.35
CA GLU A 177 -6.72 -2.07 -7.60
C GLU A 177 -8.22 -2.15 -7.92
N THR A 178 -9.05 -2.37 -6.91
CA THR A 178 -10.51 -2.47 -7.04
C THR A 178 -11.12 -1.14 -7.51
N LEU A 179 -10.71 -0.02 -6.91
CA LEU A 179 -11.08 1.34 -7.33
C LEU A 179 -10.55 1.67 -8.72
N SER A 180 -9.33 1.26 -9.04
CA SER A 180 -8.74 1.46 -10.36
C SER A 180 -9.55 0.73 -11.44
N ARG A 181 -9.94 -0.52 -11.18
CA ARG A 181 -10.79 -1.32 -12.07
C ARG A 181 -12.15 -0.67 -12.27
N MET A 182 -12.79 -0.26 -11.18
CA MET A 182 -14.06 0.45 -11.24
C MET A 182 -13.93 1.74 -12.06
N TYR A 183 -12.91 2.55 -11.80
CA TYR A 183 -12.72 3.82 -12.49
C TYR A 183 -12.51 3.64 -14.00
N VAL A 184 -11.69 2.68 -14.41
CA VAL A 184 -11.51 2.32 -15.84
C VAL A 184 -12.84 1.93 -16.48
N GLN A 185 -13.65 1.11 -15.81
CA GLN A 185 -14.96 0.69 -16.33
C GLN A 185 -15.95 1.86 -16.39
N VAL A 186 -16.01 2.68 -15.35
CA VAL A 186 -16.90 3.86 -15.30
C VAL A 186 -16.57 4.85 -16.41
N LEU A 187 -15.28 5.05 -16.73
CA LEU A 187 -14.85 5.90 -17.84
C LEU A 187 -15.35 5.43 -19.21
N THR A 188 -15.69 4.15 -19.38
CA THR A 188 -16.30 3.65 -20.63
C THR A 188 -17.72 4.19 -20.86
N LEU A 189 -18.40 4.61 -19.79
CA LEU A 189 -19.72 5.25 -19.85
C LEU A 189 -19.63 6.77 -19.99
N GLY A 190 -18.41 7.33 -19.88
CA GLY A 190 -18.14 8.77 -19.87
C GLY A 190 -17.49 9.25 -18.56
N THR A 191 -17.32 10.56 -18.42
CA THR A 191 -16.75 11.16 -17.20
C THR A 191 -17.74 11.05 -16.04
N PRO A 192 -17.41 10.37 -14.92
CA PRO A 192 -18.32 10.28 -13.78
C PRO A 192 -18.40 11.60 -12.99
N PRO A 193 -19.50 11.82 -12.25
CA PRO A 193 -19.51 12.83 -11.20
C PRO A 193 -18.49 12.49 -10.11
N VAL A 194 -18.02 13.51 -9.41
CA VAL A 194 -17.02 13.41 -8.34
C VAL A 194 -17.60 14.06 -7.09
N LEU A 195 -17.42 13.42 -5.93
CA LEU A 195 -17.82 13.98 -4.64
C LEU A 195 -16.99 15.24 -4.34
N SER A 196 -17.61 16.26 -3.76
CA SER A 196 -16.90 17.47 -3.36
C SER A 196 -15.91 17.18 -2.23
N ASP A 197 -14.90 18.05 -2.10
CA ASP A 197 -13.92 17.92 -1.01
C ASP A 197 -14.59 17.99 0.37
N ASP A 198 -15.59 18.86 0.55
CA ASP A 198 -16.39 18.95 1.79
C ASP A 198 -17.09 17.63 2.14
N GLU A 199 -17.65 16.93 1.14
CA GLU A 199 -18.31 15.66 1.36
C GLU A 199 -17.29 14.56 1.65
N MET A 200 -16.16 14.56 0.94
CA MET A 200 -15.07 13.62 1.21
C MET A 200 -14.45 13.82 2.60
N GLU A 201 -14.39 15.05 3.12
CA GLU A 201 -13.96 15.32 4.49
C GLU A 201 -14.89 14.66 5.50
N ARG A 202 -16.21 14.75 5.29
CA ARG A 202 -17.22 14.06 6.13
C ARG A 202 -17.07 12.53 6.05
N VAL A 203 -16.89 11.99 4.85
CA VAL A 203 -16.67 10.56 4.61
C VAL A 203 -15.43 10.07 5.35
N ILE A 204 -14.29 10.76 5.21
CA ILE A 204 -13.03 10.42 5.87
C ILE A 204 -13.18 10.51 7.39
N GLY A 205 -13.89 11.53 7.89
CA GLY A 205 -14.22 11.66 9.31
C GLY A 205 -15.09 10.51 9.82
N GLN A 206 -16.04 10.02 9.02
CA GLN A 206 -16.86 8.85 9.35
C GLN A 206 -16.04 7.55 9.33
N MET A 207 -15.21 7.33 8.32
CA MET A 207 -14.32 6.16 8.25
C MET A 207 -13.43 6.04 9.50
N LYS A 208 -12.84 7.16 9.94
CA LYS A 208 -12.04 7.20 11.17
C LYS A 208 -12.84 6.82 12.42
N ARG A 209 -14.08 7.31 12.55
CA ARG A 209 -14.95 6.99 13.71
C ARG A 209 -15.38 5.54 13.76
N MET A 210 -15.51 4.90 12.60
CA MET A 210 -15.96 3.51 12.47
C MET A 210 -14.78 2.51 12.36
N SER A 211 -13.53 2.97 12.47
CA SER A 211 -12.34 2.15 12.19
C SER A 211 -12.40 1.43 10.83
N TYR A 212 -13.06 2.05 9.85
CA TYR A 212 -13.39 1.42 8.58
C TYR A 212 -12.12 1.18 7.75
N GLY A 213 -11.93 -0.05 7.27
CA GLY A 213 -10.74 -0.45 6.50
C GLY A 213 -9.49 -0.79 7.34
N LEU A 214 -9.59 -0.72 8.66
CA LEU A 214 -8.63 -1.31 9.57
C LEU A 214 -9.12 -2.74 9.89
N GLY A 215 -8.20 -3.69 10.12
CA GLY A 215 -8.54 -5.06 10.54
C GLY A 215 -9.37 -5.12 11.84
N PRO A 216 -9.64 -6.31 12.40
CA PRO A 216 -10.73 -6.55 13.36
C PRO A 216 -10.82 -5.47 14.45
N GLU A 217 -12.05 -4.95 14.64
CA GLU A 217 -12.36 -3.76 15.42
C GLU A 217 -11.69 -3.77 16.80
N ALA A 218 -11.02 -2.67 17.16
CA ALA A 218 -10.73 -2.39 18.55
C ALA A 218 -12.06 -2.22 19.32
N GLU A 219 -12.17 -2.81 20.52
CA GLU A 219 -13.32 -2.62 21.41
C GLU A 219 -13.63 -1.12 21.56
N GLY A 220 -14.80 -0.67 21.06
CA GLY A 220 -15.21 0.74 21.11
C GLY A 220 -15.66 1.39 19.79
N SER A 221 -15.85 0.62 18.70
CA SER A 221 -16.55 1.08 17.49
C SER A 221 -17.95 1.61 17.85
N ASN A 222 -18.15 2.93 17.77
CA ASN A 222 -19.28 3.64 18.40
C ASN A 222 -20.52 3.84 17.49
N ASP A 223 -20.64 3.10 16.38
CA ASP A 223 -21.86 3.12 15.55
C ASP A 223 -22.18 1.74 14.96
N VAL A 224 -22.17 0.72 15.83
CA VAL A 224 -22.51 -0.66 15.44
C VAL A 224 -23.99 -0.93 15.75
N ALA A 225 -24.70 -1.52 14.80
CA ALA A 225 -26.08 -1.96 14.98
C ALA A 225 -26.17 -2.90 16.21
N ARG A 226 -27.05 -2.57 17.16
CA ARG A 226 -27.21 -3.38 18.38
C ARG A 226 -27.93 -4.70 18.04
N PRO A 227 -27.47 -5.85 18.58
CA PRO A 227 -28.20 -7.09 18.42
C PRO A 227 -29.58 -6.98 19.09
N ARG A 228 -30.59 -7.67 18.53
CA ARG A 228 -31.90 -7.79 19.20
C ARG A 228 -31.70 -8.44 20.56
N THR A 229 -32.20 -7.80 21.61
CA THR A 229 -32.31 -8.40 22.95
C THR A 229 -33.24 -9.61 22.86
N GLN A 230 -32.74 -10.79 23.25
CA GLN A 230 -33.59 -11.96 23.46
C GLN A 230 -34.49 -11.68 24.67
N SER A 231 -35.80 -11.76 24.44
CA SER A 231 -36.87 -11.68 25.45
C SER A 231 -36.96 -12.93 26.30
#